data_AF-A0A1I0NU15-F1
#
_entry.id   AF-A0A1I0NU15-F1
#
_cell.length_a   1.000
_cell.length_b   1.000
_cell.length_c   1.000
_cell.angle_alpha   90.00
_cell.angle_beta   90.00
_cell.angle_gamma   90.00
#
_symmetry.space_group_name_H-M   'P 1'
#
loop_
_entity.id
_entity.type
_entity.pdbx_description
1 polymer ?
#
loop_
_entity_poly.entity_id
_entity_poly.type
_entity_poly.pdbx_seq_one_letter_code
_entity_poly.pdbx_strand_id
1 'polypeptide(L)'
;MYNEAMNIKDHICPSCGGTLHVDIARQMYECPFCGMTFDYDYFREENVLEIADKSLNAGETYSARQAYEFMLSKEPDNFLALRGLSLVSMKLKRVEEMRMLESYRGINLDSAHKSLDRAIDATKPENKEYFVLMNDMLCAGERYYREEKAIEHERKERTRFSDAMNRLVTERDDLQSAQTEGASITPKDIRVVCTALFLIWAFVISMIFIAYHFYNPYTKEHYEYVTATMETTRYNSMGNIDISAIQTRNSTSGQDEVNPFEVYVRSQSETRREREEAERKQIEEIREAQREEEEERVEKEEQWAEDHKKDIPNLIMSIGIPAIALAAVRTVLGKRDARYNVQIDEIQKNIDALSAQIKMHQDEQLRCKNTIAMDYKDLIKIEPVL
;
A
#
# COMPACT_ATOMS: atom_id res chain seq x y z
N MET A 1 -98.19 22.23 -20.11
CA MET A 1 -97.22 21.14 -19.88
C MET A 1 -96.13 21.30 -20.91
N TYR A 2 -95.08 22.05 -20.56
CA TYR A 2 -93.98 22.34 -21.47
C TYR A 2 -93.10 21.10 -21.60
N ASN A 3 -93.08 20.50 -22.79
CA ASN A 3 -92.00 19.62 -23.23
C ASN A 3 -90.80 20.53 -23.54
N GLU A 4 -90.04 20.90 -22.51
CA GLU A 4 -88.66 21.30 -22.71
C GLU A 4 -87.93 20.06 -23.20
N ALA A 5 -87.73 19.99 -24.51
CA ALA A 5 -86.84 19.02 -25.12
C ALA A 5 -85.45 19.27 -24.53
N MET A 6 -85.08 18.46 -23.53
CA MET A 6 -83.69 18.37 -23.08
C MET A 6 -82.86 18.08 -24.32
N ASN A 7 -82.02 19.04 -24.69
CA ASN A 7 -81.01 18.89 -25.72
C ASN A 7 -79.92 17.95 -25.18
N ILE A 8 -80.25 16.65 -25.12
CA ILE A 8 -79.31 15.59 -24.76
C ILE A 8 -78.36 15.49 -25.95
N LYS A 9 -77.13 15.98 -25.77
CA LYS A 9 -76.08 15.79 -26.77
C LYS A 9 -75.82 14.29 -26.89
N ASP A 10 -75.84 13.77 -28.12
CA ASP A 10 -75.49 12.37 -28.37
C ASP A 10 -74.00 12.16 -28.03
N HIS A 11 -73.72 11.24 -27.08
CA HIS A 11 -72.36 10.87 -26.70
C HIS A 11 -71.90 9.65 -27.49
N ILE A 12 -70.62 9.61 -27.88
CA ILE A 12 -70.02 8.50 -28.65
C ILE A 12 -69.16 7.63 -27.72
N CYS A 13 -69.31 6.31 -27.82
CA CYS A 13 -68.55 5.35 -27.03
C CYS A 13 -67.06 5.41 -27.41
N PRO A 14 -66.14 5.62 -26.44
CA PRO A 14 -64.70 5.67 -26.71
C PRO A 14 -64.11 4.34 -27.16
N SER A 15 -64.74 3.21 -26.82
CA SER A 15 -64.22 1.87 -27.16
C SER A 15 -64.53 1.43 -28.59
N CYS A 16 -65.69 1.79 -29.14
CA CYS A 16 -66.14 1.26 -30.44
C CYS A 16 -66.76 2.31 -31.37
N GLY A 17 -66.85 3.57 -30.97
CA GLY A 17 -67.44 4.64 -31.77
C GLY A 17 -68.97 4.60 -31.93
N GLY A 18 -69.66 3.70 -31.22
CA GLY A 18 -71.13 3.61 -31.26
C GLY A 18 -71.81 4.70 -30.40
N THR A 19 -72.96 5.20 -30.83
CA THR A 19 -73.76 6.16 -30.04
C THR A 19 -74.18 5.52 -28.73
N LEU A 20 -73.93 6.21 -27.62
CA LEU A 20 -74.28 5.76 -26.28
C LEU A 20 -75.77 5.99 -26.02
N HIS A 21 -76.44 4.96 -25.52
CA HIS A 21 -77.83 5.05 -25.10
C HIS A 21 -77.88 5.45 -23.63
N VAL A 22 -78.65 6.49 -23.33
CA VAL A 22 -78.92 6.92 -21.96
C VAL A 22 -79.89 5.94 -21.29
N ASP A 23 -79.46 5.29 -20.22
CA ASP A 23 -80.34 4.62 -19.26
C ASP A 23 -80.65 5.58 -18.11
N ILE A 24 -81.82 6.23 -18.19
CA ILE A 24 -82.29 7.21 -17.19
C ILE A 24 -82.51 6.55 -15.83
N ALA A 25 -82.92 5.27 -15.79
CA ALA A 25 -83.22 4.58 -14.54
C ALA A 25 -81.95 4.30 -13.73
N ARG A 26 -80.83 4.05 -14.43
CA ARG A 26 -79.54 3.75 -13.80
C ARG A 26 -78.59 4.93 -13.76
N GLN A 27 -78.91 6.04 -14.44
CA GLN A 27 -77.99 7.16 -14.63
C GLN A 27 -76.66 6.71 -15.23
N MET A 28 -76.72 5.85 -16.26
CA MET A 28 -75.55 5.39 -17.01
C MET A 28 -75.77 5.53 -18.51
N TYR A 29 -74.68 5.66 -19.24
CA TYR A 29 -74.60 5.53 -20.69
C TYR A 29 -74.19 4.10 -21.03
N GLU A 30 -75.02 3.38 -21.79
CA GLU A 30 -74.74 2.02 -22.24
C GLU A 30 -74.44 2.03 -23.74
N CYS A 31 -73.33 1.42 -24.14
CA CYS A 31 -73.04 1.25 -25.56
C CYS A 31 -73.74 -0.01 -26.09
N PRO A 32 -74.71 0.11 -27.02
CA PRO A 32 -75.42 -1.07 -27.54
C PRO A 32 -74.53 -1.97 -28.43
N PHE A 33 -73.38 -1.47 -28.87
CA PHE A 33 -72.47 -2.20 -29.76
C PHE A 33 -71.45 -3.06 -29.01
N CYS A 34 -70.84 -2.53 -27.95
CA CYS A 34 -69.80 -3.26 -27.19
C CYS A 34 -70.19 -3.63 -25.76
N GLY A 35 -71.35 -3.17 -25.28
CA GLY A 35 -71.85 -3.46 -23.93
C GLY A 35 -71.12 -2.72 -22.80
N MET A 36 -70.19 -1.81 -23.12
CA MET A 36 -69.54 -0.96 -22.12
C MET A 36 -70.55 0.03 -21.53
N THR A 37 -70.54 0.17 -20.21
CA THR A 37 -71.33 1.16 -19.48
C THR A 37 -70.42 2.26 -18.93
N PHE A 38 -70.88 3.51 -18.98
CA PHE A 38 -70.19 4.68 -18.46
C PHE A 38 -71.14 5.44 -17.54
N ASP A 39 -70.69 5.90 -16.38
CA ASP A 39 -71.53 6.72 -15.51
C ASP A 39 -71.86 8.08 -16.15
N TYR A 40 -73.00 8.66 -15.79
CA TYR A 40 -73.37 9.99 -16.26
C TYR A 40 -72.31 11.06 -15.96
N ASP A 41 -71.66 10.94 -14.80
CA ASP A 41 -70.62 11.86 -14.35
C ASP A 41 -69.35 11.79 -15.22
N TYR A 42 -69.14 10.67 -15.93
CA TYR A 42 -68.02 10.53 -16.86
C TYR A 42 -68.08 11.56 -18.02
N PHE A 43 -69.29 12.00 -18.39
CA PHE A 43 -69.49 12.97 -19.46
C PHE A 43 -69.79 14.39 -18.97
N ARG A 44 -69.80 14.63 -17.65
CA ARG A 44 -69.88 15.98 -17.12
C ARG A 44 -68.53 16.65 -17.32
N GLU A 45 -68.47 17.60 -18.24
CA GLU A 45 -67.28 18.41 -18.56
C GLU A 45 -66.66 19.02 -17.28
N GLU A 46 -67.51 19.37 -16.31
CA GLU A 46 -67.14 19.94 -15.00
C GLU A 46 -66.27 18.99 -14.14
N ASN A 47 -66.29 17.68 -14.39
CA ASN A 47 -65.65 16.68 -13.54
C ASN A 47 -64.40 16.02 -14.17
N VAL A 48 -64.05 16.38 -15.41
CA VAL A 48 -62.94 15.73 -16.14
C VAL A 48 -61.60 15.91 -15.41
N LEU A 49 -61.36 17.08 -14.81
CA LEU A 49 -60.11 17.35 -14.07
C LEU A 49 -60.01 16.55 -12.77
N GLU A 50 -61.12 16.36 -12.05
CA GLU A 50 -61.14 15.53 -10.84
C GLU A 50 -60.92 14.06 -11.19
N ILE A 51 -61.54 13.57 -12.27
CA ILE A 51 -61.30 12.21 -12.78
C ILE A 51 -59.82 12.05 -13.17
N ALA A 52 -59.24 13.02 -13.88
CA ALA A 52 -57.83 13.00 -14.25
C ALA A 52 -56.91 12.95 -13.03
N ASP A 53 -57.17 13.79 -12.03
CA ASP A 53 -56.40 13.85 -10.78
C ASP A 53 -56.54 12.56 -9.96
N LYS A 54 -57.75 12.00 -9.87
CA LYS A 54 -58.01 10.72 -9.20
C LYS A 54 -57.25 9.58 -9.88
N SER A 55 -57.30 9.50 -11.21
CA SER A 55 -56.52 8.52 -11.98
C SER A 55 -55.01 8.72 -11.82
N LEU A 56 -54.53 9.96 -11.80
CA LEU A 56 -53.11 10.26 -11.57
C LEU A 56 -52.65 9.80 -10.18
N ASN A 57 -53.41 10.12 -9.14
CA ASN A 57 -53.14 9.70 -7.77
C ASN A 57 -53.17 8.15 -7.62
N ALA A 58 -54.05 7.49 -8.36
CA ALA A 58 -54.12 6.02 -8.45
C ALA A 58 -52.94 5.39 -9.21
N GLY A 59 -52.14 6.19 -9.94
CA GLY A 59 -51.03 5.71 -10.78
C GLY A 59 -51.45 5.26 -12.18
N GLU A 60 -52.70 5.52 -12.56
CA GLU A 60 -53.26 5.21 -13.88
C GLU A 60 -52.86 6.28 -14.91
N THR A 61 -51.56 6.35 -15.21
CA THR A 61 -50.97 7.40 -16.06
C THR A 61 -51.62 7.54 -17.44
N TYR A 62 -52.09 6.43 -18.04
CA TYR A 62 -52.77 6.45 -19.34
C TYR A 62 -54.15 7.11 -19.27
N SER A 63 -54.98 6.70 -18.31
CA SER A 63 -56.31 7.27 -18.08
C SER A 63 -56.22 8.75 -17.73
N ALA A 64 -55.29 9.11 -16.84
CA ALA A 64 -55.02 10.51 -16.48
C ALA A 64 -54.59 11.34 -17.70
N ARG A 65 -53.68 10.81 -18.53
CA ARG A 65 -53.25 11.48 -19.78
C ARG A 65 -54.43 11.78 -20.69
N GLN A 66 -55.29 10.79 -20.96
CA GLN A 66 -56.43 10.97 -21.85
C GLN A 66 -57.40 12.04 -21.33
N ALA A 67 -57.67 12.05 -20.03
CA ALA A 67 -58.56 13.03 -19.41
C ALA A 67 -57.97 14.46 -19.49
N TYR A 68 -56.67 14.63 -19.19
CA TYR A 68 -56.01 15.93 -19.37
C TYR A 68 -55.95 16.37 -20.84
N GLU A 69 -55.62 15.47 -21.78
CA GLU A 69 -55.62 15.77 -23.21
C GLU A 69 -57.02 16.13 -23.73
N PHE A 70 -58.06 15.47 -23.24
CA PHE A 70 -59.45 15.82 -23.53
C PHE A 70 -59.76 17.24 -23.05
N MET A 71 -59.36 17.62 -21.84
CA MET A 71 -59.53 18.99 -21.34
C MET A 71 -58.79 20.01 -22.22
N LEU A 72 -57.55 19.72 -22.61
CA LEU A 72 -56.75 20.58 -23.50
C LEU A 72 -57.32 20.67 -24.93
N SER A 73 -58.13 19.71 -25.37
CA SER A 73 -58.84 19.80 -26.66
C SER A 73 -59.95 20.86 -26.65
N LYS A 74 -60.45 21.22 -25.46
CA LYS A 74 -61.49 22.24 -25.25
C LYS A 74 -60.87 23.58 -24.88
N GLU A 75 -59.95 23.55 -23.93
CA GLU A 75 -59.24 24.71 -23.40
C GLU A 75 -57.72 24.47 -23.47
N PRO A 76 -57.07 24.81 -24.60
CA PRO A 76 -55.66 24.51 -24.83
C PRO A 76 -54.70 25.16 -23.82
N ASP A 77 -55.13 26.25 -23.19
CA ASP A 77 -54.38 27.03 -22.19
C ASP A 77 -54.79 26.73 -20.75
N ASN A 78 -55.59 25.67 -20.52
CA ASN A 78 -56.04 25.27 -19.19
C ASN A 78 -54.84 24.86 -18.31
N PHE A 79 -54.55 25.71 -17.31
CA PHE A 79 -53.39 25.55 -16.42
C PHE A 79 -53.33 24.19 -15.73
N LEU A 80 -54.46 23.75 -15.17
CA LEU A 80 -54.56 22.50 -14.43
C LEU A 80 -54.28 21.28 -15.31
N ALA A 81 -54.81 21.28 -16.52
CA ALA A 81 -54.59 20.19 -17.47
C ALA A 81 -53.14 20.15 -17.98
N LEU A 82 -52.53 21.31 -18.27
CA LEU A 82 -51.11 21.40 -18.65
C LEU A 82 -50.19 20.93 -17.52
N ARG A 83 -50.47 21.31 -16.27
CA ARG A 83 -49.74 20.84 -15.08
C ARG A 83 -49.87 19.33 -14.92
N GLY A 84 -51.10 18.81 -14.96
CA GLY A 84 -51.38 17.39 -14.84
C GLY A 84 -50.67 16.55 -15.91
N LEU A 85 -50.69 17.00 -17.17
CA LEU A 85 -50.01 16.33 -18.27
C LEU A 85 -48.48 16.31 -18.10
N SER A 86 -47.91 17.40 -17.57
CA SER A 86 -46.49 17.48 -17.23
C SER A 86 -46.11 16.51 -16.13
N LEU A 87 -46.91 16.41 -15.06
CA LEU A 87 -46.74 15.44 -13.98
C LEU A 87 -46.83 14.00 -14.49
N VAL A 88 -47.81 13.69 -15.35
CA VAL A 88 -47.95 12.37 -15.99
C VAL A 88 -46.70 11.99 -16.78
N SER A 89 -46.13 12.93 -17.55
CA SER A 89 -44.91 12.70 -18.34
C SER A 89 -43.68 12.46 -17.46
N MET A 90 -43.66 13.05 -16.27
CA MET A 90 -42.64 12.82 -15.24
C MET A 90 -42.94 11.60 -14.33
N LYS A 91 -44.10 10.94 -14.49
CA LYS A 91 -44.61 9.89 -13.59
C LYS A 91 -44.73 10.33 -12.12
N LEU A 92 -45.03 11.60 -11.90
CA LEU A 92 -45.25 12.18 -10.58
C LEU A 92 -46.74 12.26 -10.31
N LYS A 93 -47.15 11.99 -9.07
CA LYS A 93 -48.57 12.11 -8.69
C LYS A 93 -48.93 13.54 -8.30
N ARG A 94 -47.96 14.25 -7.70
CA ARG A 94 -48.16 15.59 -7.17
C ARG A 94 -46.90 16.42 -7.34
N VAL A 95 -47.06 17.74 -7.29
CA VAL A 95 -45.97 18.71 -7.43
C VAL A 95 -44.96 18.59 -6.29
N GLU A 96 -45.43 18.24 -5.08
CA GLU A 96 -44.58 18.01 -3.92
C GLU A 96 -43.54 16.90 -4.13
N GLU A 97 -43.81 15.94 -5.03
CA GLU A 97 -42.86 14.86 -5.33
C GLU A 97 -41.62 15.38 -6.07
N MET A 98 -41.69 16.52 -6.77
CA MET A 98 -40.53 17.14 -7.42
C MET A 98 -39.45 17.57 -6.44
N ARG A 99 -39.78 17.79 -5.16
CA ARG A 99 -38.76 18.07 -4.13
C ARG A 99 -37.95 16.83 -3.73
N MET A 100 -38.46 15.64 -4.04
CA MET A 100 -37.87 14.37 -3.66
C MET A 100 -36.89 13.94 -4.75
N LEU A 101 -35.61 13.83 -4.41
CA LEU A 101 -34.54 13.54 -5.38
C LEU A 101 -34.71 12.15 -6.03
N GLU A 102 -35.32 11.22 -5.30
CA GLU A 102 -35.60 9.86 -5.75
C GLU A 102 -36.64 9.81 -6.87
N SER A 103 -37.50 10.83 -6.97
CA SER A 103 -38.58 10.91 -7.96
C SER A 103 -38.05 11.05 -9.39
N TYR A 104 -36.85 11.61 -9.54
CA TYR A 104 -36.19 11.77 -10.85
C TYR A 104 -35.66 10.46 -11.43
N ARG A 105 -35.62 9.39 -10.62
CA ARG A 105 -35.09 8.10 -11.06
C ARG A 105 -36.04 7.42 -12.05
N GLY A 106 -35.59 7.28 -13.30
CA GLY A 106 -36.34 6.56 -14.34
C GLY A 106 -37.41 7.39 -15.04
N ILE A 107 -37.37 8.72 -14.87
CA ILE A 107 -38.11 9.66 -15.72
C ILE A 107 -37.58 9.56 -17.16
N ASN A 108 -38.50 9.58 -18.13
CA ASN A 108 -38.14 9.80 -19.52
C ASN A 108 -38.00 11.31 -19.76
N LEU A 109 -36.76 11.81 -19.66
CA LEU A 109 -36.46 13.24 -19.71
C LEU A 109 -36.92 13.89 -21.02
N ASP A 110 -36.74 13.23 -22.15
CA ASP A 110 -37.19 13.76 -23.46
C ASP A 110 -38.70 13.96 -23.48
N SER A 111 -39.46 13.00 -22.95
CA SER A 111 -40.92 13.11 -22.86
C SER A 111 -41.34 14.21 -21.88
N ALA A 112 -40.64 14.34 -20.77
CA ALA A 112 -40.93 15.34 -19.74
C ALA A 112 -40.65 16.77 -20.24
N HIS A 113 -39.48 17.01 -20.85
CA HIS A 113 -39.14 18.29 -21.47
C HIS A 113 -40.12 18.67 -22.56
N LYS A 114 -40.45 17.77 -23.49
CA LYS A 114 -41.45 18.05 -24.54
C LYS A 114 -42.81 18.43 -23.97
N SER A 115 -43.22 17.79 -22.87
CA SER A 115 -44.47 18.12 -22.18
C SER A 115 -44.42 19.50 -21.54
N LEU A 116 -43.30 19.86 -20.91
CA LEU A 116 -43.10 21.15 -20.26
C LEU A 116 -42.96 22.27 -21.29
N ASP A 117 -42.20 22.08 -22.37
CA ASP A 117 -42.08 23.04 -23.47
C ASP A 117 -43.46 23.33 -24.08
N ARG A 118 -44.26 22.29 -24.33
CA ARG A 118 -45.65 22.44 -24.77
C ARG A 118 -46.48 23.25 -23.77
N ALA A 119 -46.30 23.03 -22.47
CA ALA A 119 -47.02 23.79 -21.46
C ALA A 119 -46.57 25.26 -21.39
N ILE A 120 -45.27 25.53 -21.50
CA ILE A 120 -44.68 26.87 -21.57
C ILE A 120 -45.19 27.66 -22.77
N ASP A 121 -45.38 26.99 -23.91
CA ASP A 121 -45.87 27.62 -25.15
C ASP A 121 -47.38 27.83 -25.17
N ALA A 122 -48.15 26.88 -24.60
CA ALA A 122 -49.61 26.91 -24.62
C ALA A 122 -50.23 27.72 -23.48
N THR A 123 -49.52 27.93 -22.38
CA THR A 123 -50.06 28.62 -21.20
C THR A 123 -50.14 30.14 -21.38
N LYS A 124 -50.95 30.79 -20.54
CA LYS A 124 -51.05 32.24 -20.48
C LYS A 124 -49.75 32.86 -19.92
N PRO A 125 -49.37 34.09 -20.31
CA PRO A 125 -48.12 34.71 -19.88
C PRO A 125 -47.93 34.76 -18.36
N GLU A 126 -49.02 34.91 -17.59
CA GLU A 126 -48.99 34.99 -16.13
C GLU A 126 -48.56 33.66 -15.47
N ASN A 127 -48.81 32.54 -16.13
CA ASN A 127 -48.51 31.20 -15.62
C ASN A 127 -47.21 30.62 -16.22
N LYS A 128 -46.57 31.33 -17.16
CA LYS A 128 -45.40 30.82 -17.87
C LYS A 128 -44.22 30.56 -16.93
N GLU A 129 -44.03 31.43 -15.95
CA GLU A 129 -42.97 31.32 -14.93
C GLU A 129 -43.08 30.00 -14.13
N TYR A 130 -44.30 29.53 -13.85
CA TYR A 130 -44.54 28.26 -13.16
C TYR A 130 -43.94 27.06 -13.91
N PHE A 131 -44.22 26.94 -15.20
CA PHE A 131 -43.70 25.83 -16.00
C PHE A 131 -42.20 25.95 -16.28
N VAL A 132 -41.67 27.17 -16.35
CA VAL A 132 -40.22 27.40 -16.41
C VAL A 132 -39.52 26.87 -15.15
N LEU A 133 -40.03 27.19 -13.96
CA LEU A 133 -39.48 26.65 -12.70
C LEU A 133 -39.58 25.12 -12.65
N MET A 134 -40.69 24.52 -13.10
CA MET A 134 -40.79 23.06 -13.20
C MET A 134 -39.71 22.46 -14.12
N ASN A 135 -39.43 23.12 -15.25
CA ASN A 135 -38.40 22.69 -16.19
C ASN A 135 -36.97 22.86 -15.63
N ASP A 136 -36.71 23.94 -14.90
CA ASP A 136 -35.43 24.17 -14.23
C ASP A 136 -35.18 23.12 -13.14
N MET A 137 -36.21 22.80 -12.35
CA MET A 137 -36.17 21.70 -11.38
C MET A 137 -35.91 20.34 -12.06
N LEU A 138 -36.53 20.08 -13.21
CA LEU A 138 -36.28 18.86 -13.99
C LEU A 138 -34.83 18.78 -14.48
N CYS A 139 -34.29 19.88 -15.02
CA CYS A 139 -32.88 19.98 -15.42
C CYS A 139 -31.92 19.78 -14.24
N ALA A 140 -32.23 20.35 -13.07
CA ALA A 140 -31.44 20.16 -11.85
C ALA A 140 -31.52 18.70 -11.35
N GLY A 141 -32.69 18.07 -11.41
CA GLY A 141 -32.89 16.67 -11.07
C GLY A 141 -32.14 15.71 -11.99
N GLU A 142 -32.13 15.98 -13.30
CA GLU A 142 -31.31 15.23 -14.26
C GLU A 142 -29.82 15.30 -13.89
N ARG A 143 -29.30 16.52 -13.69
CA ARG A 143 -27.89 16.72 -13.33
C ARG A 143 -27.55 15.96 -12.05
N TYR A 144 -28.36 16.10 -11.00
CA TYR A 144 -28.19 15.37 -9.75
C TYR A 144 -28.04 13.86 -9.96
N TYR A 145 -28.90 13.25 -10.78
CA TYR A 145 -28.89 11.81 -11.06
C TYR A 145 -27.70 11.38 -11.92
N ARG A 146 -27.25 12.24 -12.85
CA ARG A 146 -26.03 12.02 -13.63
C ARG A 146 -24.80 11.97 -12.72
N GLU A 147 -24.69 12.93 -11.80
CA GLU A 147 -23.63 12.96 -10.80
C GLU A 147 -23.69 11.75 -9.86
N GLU A 148 -24.89 11.29 -9.48
CA GLU A 148 -25.06 10.08 -8.65
C GLU A 148 -24.46 8.84 -9.32
N LYS A 149 -24.71 8.67 -10.63
CA LYS A 149 -24.14 7.57 -11.41
C LYS A 149 -22.62 7.68 -11.55
N ALA A 150 -22.10 8.89 -11.72
CA ALA A 150 -20.65 9.13 -11.77
C ALA A 150 -20.00 8.72 -10.43
N ILE A 151 -20.57 9.15 -9.30
CA ILE A 151 -20.12 8.76 -7.96
C ILE A 151 -20.15 7.23 -7.79
N GLU A 152 -21.23 6.56 -8.22
CA GLU A 152 -21.31 5.09 -8.12
C GLU A 152 -20.21 4.39 -8.94
N HIS A 153 -19.93 4.88 -10.16
CA HIS A 153 -18.85 4.38 -11.00
C HIS A 153 -17.48 4.56 -10.34
N GLU A 154 -17.17 5.77 -9.88
CA GLU A 154 -15.89 6.08 -9.23
C GLU A 154 -15.70 5.34 -7.92
N ARG A 155 -16.77 5.13 -7.14
CA ARG A 155 -16.72 4.29 -5.93
C ARG A 155 -16.33 2.86 -6.26
N LYS A 156 -16.90 2.28 -7.33
CA LYS A 156 -16.54 0.92 -7.78
C LYS A 156 -15.08 0.85 -8.22
N GLU A 157 -14.59 1.85 -8.96
CA GLU A 157 -13.17 1.92 -9.34
C GLU A 157 -12.25 2.09 -8.13
N ARG A 158 -12.61 2.95 -7.18
CA ARG A 158 -11.87 3.12 -5.93
C ARG A 158 -11.79 1.83 -5.13
N THR A 159 -12.88 1.05 -5.05
CA THR A 159 -12.85 -0.28 -4.41
C THR A 159 -11.90 -1.21 -5.14
N ARG A 160 -11.88 -1.24 -6.48
CA ARG A 160 -10.92 -2.05 -7.25
C ARG A 160 -9.46 -1.67 -6.97
N PHE A 161 -9.15 -0.37 -6.90
CA PHE A 161 -7.80 0.09 -6.55
C PHE A 161 -7.45 -0.25 -5.11
N SER A 162 -8.39 -0.09 -4.18
CA SER A 162 -8.18 -0.48 -2.78
C SER A 162 -7.93 -1.98 -2.65
N ASP A 163 -8.66 -2.82 -3.38
CA ASP A 163 -8.47 -4.28 -3.38
C ASP A 163 -7.12 -4.65 -4.01
N ALA A 164 -6.71 -3.98 -5.09
CA ALA A 164 -5.40 -4.16 -5.70
C ALA A 164 -4.26 -3.77 -4.73
N MET A 165 -4.41 -2.66 -4.01
CA MET A 165 -3.47 -2.23 -2.97
C MET A 165 -3.39 -3.27 -1.85
N ASN A 166 -4.52 -3.74 -1.34
CA ASN A 166 -4.58 -4.76 -0.30
C ASN A 166 -3.88 -6.05 -0.75
N ARG A 167 -4.07 -6.48 -2.01
CA ARG A 167 -3.37 -7.65 -2.57
C ARG A 167 -1.86 -7.44 -2.60
N LEU A 168 -1.36 -6.27 -3.03
CA LEU A 168 0.07 -5.98 -3.05
C LEU A 168 0.66 -5.93 -1.63
N VAL A 169 -0.08 -5.36 -0.67
CA VAL A 169 0.33 -5.32 0.73
C VAL A 169 0.38 -6.75 1.29
N THR A 170 -0.65 -7.57 1.06
CA THR A 170 -0.66 -8.97 1.48
C THR A 170 0.46 -9.77 0.80
N GLU A 171 0.68 -9.62 -0.51
CA GLU A 171 1.78 -10.31 -1.20
C GLU A 171 3.16 -9.89 -0.63
N ARG A 172 3.36 -8.60 -0.36
CA ARG A 172 4.56 -8.11 0.30
C ARG A 172 4.74 -8.72 1.70
N ASP A 173 3.66 -8.78 2.47
CA ASP A 173 3.69 -9.29 3.84
C ASP A 173 3.84 -10.81 3.87
N ASP A 174 3.23 -11.55 2.94
CA ASP A 174 3.39 -13.00 2.73
C ASP A 174 4.83 -13.32 2.32
N LEU A 175 5.44 -12.49 1.47
CA LEU A 175 6.85 -12.63 1.12
C LEU A 175 7.78 -12.34 2.30
N GLN A 176 7.35 -11.53 3.27
CA GLN A 176 8.07 -11.33 4.53
C GLN A 176 7.80 -12.46 5.53
N SER A 177 6.60 -13.04 5.56
CA SER A 177 6.22 -14.11 6.48
C SER A 177 6.71 -15.50 6.02
N ALA A 178 6.73 -15.78 4.72
CA ALA A 178 7.35 -16.99 4.16
C ALA A 178 8.87 -17.05 4.42
N GLN A 179 9.52 -15.91 4.67
CA GLN A 179 10.89 -15.89 5.21
C GLN A 179 10.95 -16.30 6.69
N THR A 180 9.86 -16.19 7.44
CA THR A 180 9.80 -16.45 8.88
C THR A 180 9.26 -17.83 9.27
N GLU A 181 8.52 -18.54 8.41
CA GLU A 181 7.94 -19.85 8.75
C GLU A 181 8.95 -21.02 8.75
N GLY A 182 10.22 -20.78 8.38
CA GLY A 182 11.32 -21.75 8.58
C GLY A 182 12.12 -21.56 9.88
N ALA A 183 12.08 -20.37 10.47
CA ALA A 183 12.62 -19.97 11.77
C ALA A 183 12.19 -18.52 11.96
N SER A 184 11.64 -18.17 13.12
CA SER A 184 11.01 -16.88 13.45
C SER A 184 11.98 -15.68 13.50
N ILE A 185 12.74 -15.46 12.43
CA ILE A 185 13.76 -14.44 12.31
C ILE A 185 13.19 -13.38 11.36
N THR A 186 12.71 -12.26 11.89
CA THR A 186 12.17 -11.16 11.08
C THR A 186 13.23 -10.67 10.08
N PRO A 187 12.89 -9.96 8.98
CA PRO A 187 13.90 -9.41 8.06
C PRO A 187 14.92 -8.47 8.72
N LYS A 188 14.56 -7.85 9.86
CA LYS A 188 15.50 -7.11 10.71
C LYS A 188 16.43 -8.09 11.44
N ASP A 189 15.88 -9.16 12.00
CA ASP A 189 16.65 -10.22 12.64
C ASP A 189 17.54 -10.97 11.63
N ILE A 190 17.15 -11.13 10.36
CA ILE A 190 18.03 -11.73 9.34
C ILE A 190 19.24 -10.82 9.12
N ARG A 191 19.06 -9.50 9.10
CA ARG A 191 20.23 -8.58 9.05
C ARG A 191 21.10 -8.74 10.28
N VAL A 192 20.50 -8.82 11.46
CA VAL A 192 21.23 -8.99 12.73
C VAL A 192 21.97 -10.34 12.75
N VAL A 193 21.32 -11.43 12.34
CA VAL A 193 21.87 -12.79 12.28
C VAL A 193 22.94 -12.89 11.20
N CYS A 194 22.72 -12.38 9.99
CA CYS A 194 23.76 -12.37 8.95
C CYS A 194 24.95 -11.50 9.36
N THR A 195 24.72 -10.37 10.03
CA THR A 195 25.80 -9.52 10.56
C THR A 195 26.54 -10.24 11.68
N ALA A 196 25.83 -10.90 12.60
CA ALA A 196 26.42 -11.68 13.69
C ALA A 196 27.22 -12.86 13.15
N LEU A 197 26.68 -13.63 12.20
CA LEU A 197 27.38 -14.72 11.52
C LEU A 197 28.61 -14.21 10.77
N PHE A 198 28.51 -13.07 10.09
CA PHE A 198 29.66 -12.44 9.43
C PHE A 198 30.73 -12.02 10.44
N LEU A 199 30.34 -11.44 11.58
CA LEU A 199 31.27 -11.05 12.64
C LEU A 199 31.92 -12.26 13.30
N ILE A 200 31.16 -13.33 13.59
CA ILE A 200 31.69 -14.60 14.11
C ILE A 200 32.66 -15.20 13.10
N TRP A 201 32.28 -15.24 11.83
CA TRP A 201 33.11 -15.77 10.77
C TRP A 201 34.39 -14.94 10.58
N ALA A 202 34.30 -13.62 10.54
CA ALA A 202 35.43 -12.71 10.48
C ALA A 202 36.33 -12.84 11.73
N PHE A 203 35.74 -13.07 12.90
CA PHE A 203 36.47 -13.35 14.12
C PHE A 203 37.24 -14.69 14.04
N VAL A 204 36.61 -15.75 13.53
CA VAL A 204 37.29 -17.04 13.31
C VAL A 204 38.44 -16.91 12.31
N ILE A 205 38.23 -16.18 11.21
CA ILE A 205 39.29 -15.89 10.24
C ILE A 205 40.42 -15.06 10.86
N SER A 206 40.09 -14.06 11.68
CA SER A 206 41.08 -13.27 12.42
C SER A 206 41.85 -14.13 13.43
N MET A 207 41.18 -15.04 14.13
CA MET A 207 41.85 -16.02 15.00
C MET A 207 42.76 -16.96 14.23
N ILE A 208 42.36 -17.43 13.05
CA ILE A 208 43.23 -18.23 12.16
C ILE A 208 44.41 -17.38 11.72
N PHE A 209 44.22 -16.10 11.39
CA PHE A 209 45.29 -15.20 10.99
C PHE A 209 46.27 -14.91 12.13
N ILE A 210 45.76 -14.63 13.32
CA ILE A 210 46.57 -14.43 14.54
C ILE A 210 47.31 -15.74 14.85
N ALA A 211 46.64 -16.89 14.85
CA ALA A 211 47.30 -18.17 15.05
C ALA A 211 48.39 -18.38 14.00
N TYR A 212 48.10 -18.15 12.72
CA TYR A 212 49.05 -18.30 11.64
C TYR A 212 50.26 -17.35 11.76
N HIS A 213 50.04 -16.09 12.15
CA HIS A 213 51.08 -15.08 12.26
C HIS A 213 51.91 -15.20 13.55
N PHE A 214 51.31 -15.64 14.66
CA PHE A 214 51.98 -15.81 15.95
C PHE A 214 52.54 -17.23 16.16
N TYR A 215 52.02 -18.26 15.47
CA TYR A 215 52.56 -19.62 15.50
C TYR A 215 53.49 -19.95 14.34
N ASN A 216 53.99 -18.98 13.57
CA ASN A 216 55.15 -19.26 12.72
C ASN A 216 56.37 -19.50 13.63
N PRO A 217 56.79 -20.75 13.83
CA PRO A 217 57.81 -21.10 14.82
C PRO A 217 59.20 -20.65 14.37
N TYR A 218 59.35 -20.19 13.13
CA TYR A 218 60.61 -19.81 12.51
C TYR A 218 60.83 -18.30 12.46
N THR A 219 59.85 -17.48 12.91
CA THR A 219 60.07 -16.03 13.02
C THR A 219 61.20 -15.75 14.01
N LYS A 220 62.10 -14.83 13.64
CA LYS A 220 63.26 -14.44 14.46
C LYS A 220 62.86 -14.10 15.90
N GLU A 221 61.78 -13.35 16.08
CA GLU A 221 61.28 -12.95 17.41
C GLU A 221 60.82 -14.15 18.25
N HIS A 222 60.16 -15.14 17.64
CA HIS A 222 59.74 -16.35 18.33
C HIS A 222 60.93 -17.24 18.69
N TYR A 223 61.88 -17.37 17.77
CA TYR A 223 63.10 -18.13 17.99
C TYR A 223 63.94 -17.52 19.13
N GLU A 224 64.17 -16.20 19.11
CA GLU A 224 64.86 -15.46 20.18
C GLU A 224 64.17 -15.65 21.55
N TYR A 225 62.84 -15.60 21.57
CA TYR A 225 62.04 -15.84 22.78
C TYR A 225 62.19 -17.28 23.32
N VAL A 226 62.15 -18.29 22.44
CA VAL A 226 62.32 -19.71 22.81
C VAL A 226 63.75 -19.98 23.30
N THR A 227 64.77 -19.43 22.64
CA THR A 227 66.15 -19.56 23.09
C THR A 227 66.37 -18.89 24.44
N ALA A 228 65.83 -17.69 24.67
CA ALA A 228 65.94 -17.00 25.96
C ALA A 228 65.24 -17.75 27.10
N THR A 229 64.10 -18.39 26.84
CA THR A 229 63.39 -19.24 27.81
C THR A 229 64.11 -20.56 28.07
N MET A 230 64.71 -21.18 27.05
CA MET A 230 65.56 -22.36 27.22
C MET A 230 66.83 -22.05 28.01
N GLU A 231 67.49 -20.91 27.75
CA GLU A 231 68.67 -20.47 28.49
C GLU A 231 68.35 -20.22 29.96
N THR A 232 67.25 -19.53 30.27
CA THR A 232 66.83 -19.29 31.66
C THR A 232 66.43 -20.59 32.37
N THR A 233 65.78 -21.53 31.68
CA THR A 233 65.46 -22.86 32.25
C THR A 233 66.72 -23.68 32.47
N ARG A 234 67.70 -23.63 31.55
CA ARG A 234 69.00 -24.28 31.71
C ARG A 234 69.78 -23.70 32.89
N TYR A 235 69.79 -22.38 33.03
CA TYR A 235 70.42 -21.68 34.15
C TYR A 235 69.77 -22.06 35.49
N ASN A 236 68.45 -22.13 35.55
CA ASN A 236 67.71 -22.57 36.74
C ASN A 236 67.91 -24.07 37.04
N SER A 237 68.08 -24.92 36.03
CA SER A 237 68.38 -26.34 36.21
C SER A 237 69.81 -26.59 36.71
N MET A 238 70.76 -25.71 36.34
CA MET A 238 72.14 -25.75 36.84
C MET A 238 72.30 -25.09 38.22
N GLY A 239 71.34 -24.27 38.64
CA GLY A 239 71.31 -23.60 39.96
C GLY A 239 71.07 -24.53 41.17
N ASN A 240 70.77 -25.82 40.96
CA ASN A 240 70.68 -26.84 42.00
C ASN A 240 71.92 -27.75 42.06
N ILE A 241 73.07 -27.29 41.56
CA ILE A 241 74.34 -27.91 41.92
C ILE A 241 74.65 -27.49 43.35
N ASP A 242 74.45 -28.44 44.26
CA ASP A 242 74.67 -28.37 45.69
C ASP A 242 76.07 -27.83 46.04
N ILE A 243 76.13 -26.55 46.41
CA ILE A 243 77.37 -25.86 46.84
C ILE A 243 77.87 -26.41 48.20
N SER A 244 77.15 -27.33 48.85
CA SER A 244 77.59 -27.92 50.13
C SER A 244 78.83 -28.84 50.02
N ALA A 245 79.31 -29.15 48.81
CA ALA A 245 80.49 -30.00 48.61
C ALA A 245 81.85 -29.26 48.53
N ILE A 246 81.90 -27.93 48.65
CA ILE A 246 83.18 -27.16 48.64
C ILE A 246 83.41 -26.51 50.00
N GLN A 247 83.37 -27.29 51.07
CA GLN A 247 83.91 -26.91 52.38
C GLN A 247 84.48 -28.14 53.08
N THR A 248 85.55 -28.73 52.55
CA THR A 248 86.45 -29.59 53.33
C THR A 248 87.68 -29.92 52.51
N ARG A 249 88.76 -29.17 52.71
CA ARG A 249 90.14 -29.69 52.78
C ARG A 249 91.15 -28.55 52.79
N ASN A 250 91.75 -28.35 53.96
CA ASN A 250 93.19 -28.43 54.20
C ASN A 250 93.64 -27.38 55.21
N SER A 251 93.64 -27.80 56.48
CA SER A 251 94.40 -27.17 57.55
C SER A 251 95.38 -28.22 58.09
N THR A 252 96.63 -28.23 57.60
CA THR A 252 97.75 -28.86 58.31
C THR A 252 99.10 -28.39 57.73
N SER A 253 99.91 -27.83 58.63
CA SER A 253 101.40 -27.80 58.71
C SER A 253 102.24 -27.65 57.42
N GLY A 254 103.26 -26.81 57.36
CA GLY A 254 104.04 -26.22 58.45
C GLY A 254 105.20 -25.39 57.87
N GLN A 255 106.03 -24.90 58.79
CA GLN A 255 107.26 -24.14 58.52
C GLN A 255 108.16 -24.87 57.51
N ASP A 256 108.61 -24.17 56.47
CA ASP A 256 110.02 -23.80 56.28
C ASP A 256 110.22 -23.04 54.96
N GLU A 257 111.22 -22.16 54.99
CA GLU A 257 111.60 -21.19 53.97
C GLU A 257 112.07 -21.82 52.65
N VAL A 258 111.40 -21.54 51.53
CA VAL A 258 112.01 -21.27 50.21
C VAL A 258 111.04 -20.39 49.39
N ASN A 259 111.53 -19.26 48.86
CA ASN A 259 110.80 -18.31 48.01
C ASN A 259 110.38 -18.94 46.65
N PRO A 260 109.07 -19.17 46.37
CA PRO A 260 108.58 -19.81 45.14
C PRO A 260 107.84 -18.85 44.19
N PHE A 261 108.01 -17.52 44.33
CA PHE A 261 107.15 -16.55 43.66
C PHE A 261 107.41 -16.41 42.14
N GLU A 262 108.61 -16.69 41.63
CA GLU A 262 108.93 -16.49 40.20
C GLU A 262 108.66 -17.69 39.29
N VAL A 263 108.65 -18.92 39.80
CA VAL A 263 108.31 -20.12 38.99
C VAL A 263 106.80 -20.30 38.86
N TYR A 264 106.02 -19.88 39.86
CA TYR A 264 104.56 -19.91 39.84
C TYR A 264 103.94 -18.89 38.86
N VAL A 265 104.54 -17.70 38.74
CA VAL A 265 104.05 -16.65 37.84
C VAL A 265 104.27 -17.02 36.36
N ARG A 266 105.34 -17.79 36.04
CA ARG A 266 105.61 -18.23 34.66
C ARG A 266 104.68 -19.37 34.22
N SER A 267 104.43 -20.37 35.08
CA SER A 267 103.50 -21.47 34.75
C SER A 267 102.02 -21.02 34.70
N GLN A 268 101.64 -20.02 35.51
CA GLN A 268 100.32 -19.37 35.41
C GLN A 268 100.14 -18.55 34.13
N SER A 269 101.19 -17.93 33.60
CA SER A 269 101.10 -17.13 32.38
C SER A 269 100.95 -18.00 31.12
N GLU A 270 101.59 -19.16 31.08
CA GLU A 270 101.46 -20.13 29.98
C GLU A 270 100.10 -20.84 30.02
N THR A 271 99.66 -21.31 31.19
CA THR A 271 98.31 -21.89 31.35
C THR A 271 97.19 -20.87 31.11
N ARG A 272 97.39 -19.59 31.42
CA ARG A 272 96.43 -18.53 31.09
C ARG A 272 96.34 -18.29 29.58
N ARG A 273 97.47 -18.31 28.87
CA ARG A 273 97.49 -18.19 27.40
C ARG A 273 96.82 -19.36 26.72
N GLU A 274 97.10 -20.58 27.16
CA GLU A 274 96.46 -21.80 26.64
C GLU A 274 94.96 -21.81 26.94
N ARG A 275 94.54 -21.30 28.11
CA ARG A 275 93.13 -21.16 28.47
C ARG A 275 92.43 -20.08 27.66
N GLU A 276 93.05 -18.92 27.45
CA GLU A 276 92.51 -17.84 26.61
C GLU A 276 92.41 -18.27 25.13
N GLU A 277 93.35 -19.09 24.64
CA GLU A 277 93.30 -19.65 23.29
C GLU A 277 92.24 -20.75 23.15
N ALA A 278 92.08 -21.61 24.17
CA ALA A 278 91.00 -22.60 24.23
C ALA A 278 89.62 -21.93 24.33
N GLU A 279 89.48 -20.87 25.14
CA GLU A 279 88.25 -20.08 25.24
C GLU A 279 87.93 -19.36 23.93
N ARG A 280 88.94 -18.82 23.22
CA ARG A 280 88.73 -18.24 21.89
C ARG A 280 88.25 -19.26 20.87
N LYS A 281 88.88 -20.45 20.83
CA LYS A 281 88.44 -21.54 19.95
C LYS A 281 87.02 -21.98 20.28
N GLN A 282 86.70 -22.11 21.56
CA GLN A 282 85.36 -22.46 22.00
C GLN A 282 84.32 -21.39 21.63
N ILE A 283 84.65 -20.09 21.78
CA ILE A 283 83.78 -18.99 21.37
C ILE A 283 83.59 -18.98 19.85
N GLU A 284 84.62 -19.28 19.07
CA GLU A 284 84.57 -19.30 17.61
C GLU A 284 83.74 -20.49 17.09
N GLU A 285 83.91 -21.68 17.67
CA GLU A 285 83.06 -22.85 17.43
C GLU A 285 81.58 -22.58 17.80
N ILE A 286 81.31 -21.89 18.92
CA ILE A 286 79.95 -21.49 19.29
C ILE A 286 79.36 -20.50 18.27
N ARG A 287 80.16 -19.54 17.78
CA ARG A 287 79.70 -18.57 16.77
C ARG A 287 79.46 -19.22 15.41
N GLU A 288 80.25 -20.21 15.03
CA GLU A 288 80.01 -20.99 13.82
C GLU A 288 78.73 -21.82 13.94
N ALA A 289 78.54 -22.53 15.05
CA ALA A 289 77.30 -23.27 15.32
C ALA A 289 76.07 -22.35 15.30
N GLN A 290 76.17 -21.14 15.88
CA GLN A 290 75.08 -20.15 15.83
C GLN A 290 74.79 -19.65 14.42
N ARG A 291 75.81 -19.53 13.54
CA ARG A 291 75.60 -19.14 12.14
C ARG A 291 74.92 -20.23 11.34
N GLU A 292 75.34 -21.48 11.49
CA GLU A 292 74.71 -22.62 10.82
C GLU A 292 73.25 -22.78 11.26
N GLU A 293 72.95 -22.60 12.55
CA GLU A 293 71.58 -22.67 13.07
C GLU A 293 70.71 -21.50 12.57
N GLU A 294 71.27 -20.30 12.45
CA GLU A 294 70.61 -19.14 11.86
C GLU A 294 70.31 -19.34 10.37
N GLU A 295 71.25 -19.89 9.60
CA GLU A 295 71.08 -20.22 8.19
C GLU A 295 69.98 -21.27 7.99
N GLU A 296 69.98 -22.35 8.78
CA GLU A 296 68.92 -23.37 8.76
C GLU A 296 67.55 -22.77 9.14
N ARG A 297 67.52 -21.82 10.08
CA ARG A 297 66.27 -21.12 10.43
C ARG A 297 65.75 -20.27 9.28
N VAL A 298 66.62 -19.49 8.63
CA VAL A 298 66.24 -18.65 7.48
C VAL A 298 65.73 -19.51 6.33
N GLU A 299 66.38 -20.63 6.02
CA GLU A 299 65.92 -21.55 4.99
C GLU A 299 64.53 -22.13 5.30
N LYS A 300 64.27 -22.52 6.55
CA LYS A 300 62.94 -22.98 6.99
C LYS A 300 61.88 -21.88 6.98
N GLU A 301 62.25 -20.64 7.30
CA GLU A 301 61.36 -19.49 7.23
C GLU A 301 60.97 -19.18 5.77
N GLU A 302 61.93 -19.20 4.84
CA GLU A 302 61.69 -19.03 3.42
C GLU A 302 60.82 -20.15 2.84
N GLN A 303 61.11 -21.42 3.18
CA GLN A 303 60.31 -22.56 2.76
C GLN A 303 58.87 -22.46 3.29
N TRP A 304 58.68 -22.08 4.56
CA TRP A 304 57.36 -21.86 5.14
C TRP A 304 56.62 -20.71 4.44
N ALA A 305 57.29 -19.60 4.13
CA ALA A 305 56.69 -18.48 3.41
C ALA A 305 56.27 -18.87 1.99
N GLU A 306 57.04 -19.74 1.32
CA GLU A 306 56.72 -20.22 -0.02
C GLU A 306 55.56 -21.22 -0.04
N ASP A 307 55.56 -22.18 0.89
CA ASP A 307 54.49 -23.18 1.04
C ASP A 307 53.12 -22.54 1.28
N HIS A 308 53.09 -21.42 2.01
CA HIS A 308 51.86 -20.74 2.37
C HIS A 308 51.57 -19.47 1.55
N LYS A 309 52.38 -19.18 0.53
CA LYS A 309 52.17 -18.03 -0.38
C LYS A 309 50.79 -18.03 -1.04
N LYS A 310 50.18 -19.22 -1.21
CA LYS A 310 48.84 -19.40 -1.79
C LYS A 310 47.70 -19.29 -0.78
N ASP A 311 47.99 -19.31 0.52
CA ASP A 311 46.96 -19.28 1.56
C ASP A 311 46.35 -17.89 1.72
N ILE A 312 47.13 -16.82 1.54
CA ILE A 312 46.62 -15.44 1.57
C ILE A 312 45.57 -15.20 0.47
N PRO A 313 45.81 -15.52 -0.83
CA PRO A 313 44.78 -15.45 -1.87
C PRO A 313 43.54 -16.30 -1.58
N ASN A 314 43.71 -17.53 -1.10
CA ASN A 314 42.60 -18.43 -0.77
C ASN A 314 41.76 -17.88 0.39
N LEU A 315 42.40 -17.22 1.36
CA LEU A 315 41.75 -16.54 2.47
C LEU A 315 40.96 -15.31 2.00
N ILE A 316 41.55 -14.49 1.14
CA ILE A 316 40.85 -13.33 0.55
C ILE A 316 39.63 -13.80 -0.25
N MET A 317 39.74 -14.91 -0.99
CA MET A 317 38.63 -15.51 -1.71
C MET A 317 37.54 -16.06 -0.78
N SER A 318 37.92 -16.68 0.35
CA SER A 318 36.96 -17.19 1.34
C SER A 318 36.21 -16.07 2.06
N ILE A 319 36.82 -14.88 2.22
CA ILE A 319 36.15 -13.64 2.69
C ILE A 319 35.29 -12.99 1.62
N GLY A 320 35.81 -12.86 0.41
CA GLY A 320 35.17 -12.11 -0.66
C GLY A 320 33.86 -12.73 -1.13
N ILE A 321 33.81 -14.05 -1.32
CA ILE A 321 32.66 -14.73 -1.94
C ILE A 321 31.38 -14.61 -1.10
N PRO A 322 31.38 -14.91 0.22
CA PRO A 322 30.19 -14.75 1.06
C PRO A 322 29.76 -13.29 1.18
N ALA A 323 30.70 -12.35 1.28
CA ALA A 323 30.41 -10.93 1.37
C ALA A 323 29.71 -10.41 0.09
N ILE A 324 30.19 -10.82 -1.09
CA ILE A 324 29.58 -10.50 -2.38
C ILE A 324 28.18 -11.12 -2.49
N ALA A 325 28.01 -12.38 -2.08
CA ALA A 325 26.71 -13.05 -2.09
C ALA A 325 25.69 -12.33 -1.18
N LEU A 326 26.08 -11.95 0.04
CA LEU A 326 25.22 -11.20 0.96
C LEU A 326 24.87 -9.80 0.41
N ALA A 327 25.82 -9.11 -0.20
CA ALA A 327 25.58 -7.81 -0.84
C ALA A 327 24.63 -7.94 -2.05
N ALA A 328 24.77 -9.00 -2.85
CA ALA A 328 23.87 -9.31 -3.97
C ALA A 328 22.45 -9.60 -3.48
N VAL A 329 22.28 -10.43 -2.44
CA VAL A 329 20.95 -10.71 -1.86
C VAL A 329 20.31 -9.43 -1.31
N ARG A 330 21.07 -8.60 -0.58
CA ARG A 330 20.57 -7.33 -0.03
C ARG A 330 20.13 -6.36 -1.13
N THR A 331 20.90 -6.25 -2.21
CA THR A 331 20.55 -5.37 -3.33
C THR A 331 19.34 -5.88 -4.10
N VAL A 332 19.20 -7.20 -4.29
CA VAL A 332 18.01 -7.81 -4.93
C VAL A 332 16.76 -7.60 -4.08
N LEU A 333 16.82 -7.86 -2.77
CA LEU A 333 15.69 -7.65 -1.86
C LEU A 333 15.30 -6.17 -1.77
N GLY A 334 16.28 -5.27 -1.66
CA GLY A 334 16.03 -3.82 -1.63
C GLY A 334 15.41 -3.30 -2.92
N LYS A 335 15.87 -3.77 -4.09
CA LYS A 335 15.24 -3.44 -5.38
C LYS A 335 13.83 -3.98 -5.51
N ARG A 336 13.52 -5.13 -4.90
CA ARG A 336 12.16 -5.68 -4.92
C ARG A 336 11.23 -4.88 -4.02
N ASP A 337 11.65 -4.56 -2.80
CA ASP A 337 10.89 -3.73 -1.86
C ASP A 337 10.63 -2.33 -2.41
N ALA A 338 11.64 -1.70 -3.03
CA ALA A 338 11.48 -0.43 -3.71
C ALA A 338 10.42 -0.48 -4.84
N ARG A 339 10.35 -1.58 -5.60
CA ARG A 339 9.33 -1.76 -6.64
C ARG A 339 7.91 -1.84 -6.07
N TYR A 340 7.70 -2.59 -4.99
CA TYR A 340 6.40 -2.65 -4.33
C TYR A 340 5.99 -1.28 -3.76
N ASN A 341 6.91 -0.55 -3.14
CA ASN A 341 6.62 0.78 -2.60
C ASN A 341 6.23 1.78 -3.71
N VAL A 342 6.89 1.73 -4.88
CA VAL A 342 6.51 2.55 -6.04
C VAL A 342 5.11 2.20 -6.54
N GLN A 343 4.76 0.91 -6.63
CA GLN A 343 3.43 0.47 -7.06
C GLN A 343 2.34 0.86 -6.05
N ILE A 344 2.62 0.74 -4.75
CA ILE A 344 1.70 1.14 -3.68
C ILE A 344 1.46 2.65 -3.73
N ASP A 345 2.51 3.46 -3.90
CA ASP A 345 2.42 4.92 -4.02
C ASP A 345 1.59 5.35 -5.24
N GLU A 346 1.79 4.68 -6.39
CA GLU A 346 0.99 4.93 -7.60
C GLU A 346 -0.50 4.61 -7.40
N ILE A 347 -0.82 3.48 -6.76
CA ILE A 347 -2.20 3.12 -6.46
C ILE A 347 -2.82 4.08 -5.45
N GLN A 348 -2.08 4.48 -4.42
CA GLN A 348 -2.53 5.46 -3.43
C GLN A 348 -2.86 6.79 -4.10
N LYS A 349 -2.00 7.27 -5.01
CA LYS A 349 -2.26 8.48 -5.80
C LYS A 349 -3.54 8.37 -6.63
N ASN A 350 -3.82 7.21 -7.22
CA ASN A 350 -5.06 6.97 -7.96
C ASN A 350 -6.29 6.97 -7.04
N ILE A 351 -6.18 6.38 -5.84
CA ILE A 351 -7.24 6.41 -4.81
C ILE A 351 -7.54 7.85 -4.37
N ASP A 352 -6.50 8.66 -4.17
CA ASP A 352 -6.65 10.06 -3.77
C ASP A 352 -7.28 10.90 -4.89
N ALA A 353 -6.88 10.68 -6.14
CA ALA A 353 -7.47 11.33 -7.30
C ALA A 353 -8.97 11.00 -7.45
N LEU A 354 -9.35 9.73 -7.34
CA LEU A 354 -10.76 9.31 -7.34
C LEU A 354 -11.53 9.89 -6.15
N SER A 355 -10.91 9.98 -4.97
CA SER A 355 -11.56 10.57 -3.80
C SER A 355 -11.84 12.07 -3.98
N ALA A 356 -10.95 12.78 -4.68
CA ALA A 356 -11.16 14.18 -5.05
C ALA A 356 -12.29 14.34 -6.07
N GLN A 357 -12.37 13.47 -7.08
CA GLN A 357 -13.47 13.47 -8.07
C GLN A 357 -14.83 13.19 -7.41
N ILE A 358 -14.92 12.16 -6.55
CA ILE A 358 -16.13 11.86 -5.78
C ILE A 358 -16.58 13.08 -5.00
N LYS A 359 -15.65 13.81 -4.37
CA LYS A 359 -15.97 15.03 -3.62
C LYS A 359 -16.52 16.13 -4.54
N MET A 360 -15.92 16.33 -5.72
CA MET A 360 -16.44 17.31 -6.69
C MET A 360 -17.87 16.98 -7.13
N HIS A 361 -18.16 15.71 -7.42
CA HIS A 361 -19.51 15.27 -7.77
C HIS A 361 -20.51 15.45 -6.60
N GLN A 362 -20.08 15.21 -5.35
CA GLN A 362 -20.90 15.46 -4.16
C GLN A 362 -21.23 16.95 -3.96
N ASP A 363 -20.25 17.82 -4.20
CA ASP A 363 -20.46 19.27 -4.12
C ASP A 363 -21.46 19.73 -5.20
N GLU A 364 -21.41 19.16 -6.40
CA GLU A 364 -22.36 19.46 -7.48
C GLU A 364 -23.77 18.90 -7.18
N GLN A 365 -23.88 17.72 -6.58
CA GLN A 365 -25.15 17.19 -6.08
C GLN A 365 -25.78 18.12 -5.03
N LEU A 366 -24.97 18.66 -4.11
CA LEU A 366 -25.44 19.59 -3.10
C LEU A 366 -25.96 20.89 -3.73
N ARG A 367 -25.29 21.39 -4.78
CA ARG A 367 -25.77 22.54 -5.56
C ARG A 367 -27.11 22.25 -6.23
N CYS A 368 -27.23 21.11 -6.93
CA CYS A 368 -28.49 20.71 -7.58
C CYS A 368 -29.62 20.59 -6.55
N LYS A 369 -29.37 19.99 -5.38
CA LYS A 369 -30.34 19.88 -4.29
C LYS A 369 -30.80 21.25 -3.78
N ASN A 370 -29.89 22.19 -3.61
CA ASN A 370 -30.22 23.55 -3.16
C ASN A 370 -31.03 24.30 -4.23
N THR A 371 -30.70 24.14 -5.51
CA THR A 371 -31.48 24.69 -6.63
C THR A 371 -32.91 24.14 -6.62
N ILE A 372 -33.09 22.81 -6.59
CA ILE A 372 -34.43 22.18 -6.53
C ILE A 372 -35.23 22.69 -5.33
N ALA A 373 -34.62 22.82 -4.15
CA ALA A 373 -35.29 23.31 -2.95
C ALA A 373 -35.71 24.79 -3.04
N MET A 374 -34.87 25.62 -3.68
CA MET A 374 -35.15 27.03 -3.91
C MET A 374 -36.26 27.20 -4.95
N ASP A 375 -36.13 26.56 -6.10
CA ASP A 375 -37.10 26.63 -7.20
C ASP A 375 -38.46 26.09 -6.76
N TYR A 376 -38.49 25.01 -5.96
CA TYR A 376 -39.72 24.50 -5.37
C TYR A 376 -40.39 25.53 -4.45
N LYS A 377 -39.62 26.25 -3.64
CA LYS A 377 -40.16 27.29 -2.75
C LYS A 377 -40.76 28.44 -3.56
N ASP A 378 -40.15 28.79 -4.68
CA ASP A 378 -40.66 29.84 -5.56
C ASP A 378 -41.87 29.36 -6.36
N LEU A 379 -41.88 28.11 -6.81
CA LEU A 379 -42.99 27.44 -7.47
C LEU A 379 -44.27 27.47 -6.61
N ILE A 380 -44.16 27.16 -5.32
CA ILE A 380 -45.30 27.17 -4.38
C ILE A 380 -45.84 28.59 -4.13
N LYS A 381 -45.02 29.64 -4.27
CA LYS A 381 -45.49 31.03 -4.10
C LYS A 381 -46.32 31.52 -5.28
N ILE A 382 -45.98 31.07 -6.49
CA ILE A 382 -46.64 31.49 -7.73
C ILE A 382 -47.73 30.51 -8.17
N GLU A 383 -47.95 29.43 -7.42
CA GLU A 383 -49.01 28.48 -7.69
C GLU A 383 -50.37 29.21 -7.65
N PRO A 384 -51.15 29.18 -8.75
CA PRO A 384 -52.45 29.82 -8.79
C PRO A 384 -53.33 29.25 -7.67
N VAL A 385 -53.88 30.13 -6.84
CA VAL A 385 -54.91 29.74 -5.86
C VAL A 385 -56.16 29.42 -6.65
N LEU A 386 -56.43 28.13 -6.80
CA LEU A 386 -57.60 27.58 -7.49
C LEU A 386 -58.84 27.61 -6.60
#